data_AF-X1USX9-F1
#
_entry.id   AF-X1USX9-F1
#
_cell.length_a   1.000
_cell.length_b   1.000
_cell.length_c   1.000
_cell.angle_alpha   90.00
_cell.angle_beta   90.00
_cell.angle_gamma   90.00
#
_symmetry.space_group_name_H-M   'P 1'
#
loop_
_entity.id
_entity.type
_entity.pdbx_description
1 polymer ?
#
loop_
_entity_poly.entity_id
_entity_poly.type
_entity_poly.pdbx_seq_one_letter_code
_entity_poly.pdbx_strand_id
1 'polypeptide(L)'
;QMKRNVALTKGLIFSQRVMLVLIDKGLSRQKAYELVQRNAMKVWKGNKNLISLLKSDAEIAAILPPEELLPLFDHQYYLRYIDEIFERLGLTKAQWKAKPSAPQPDELAPRSI
;
A
#
# COMPACT_ATOMS: atom_id res chain seq x y z
N GLN A 1 3.20 0.93 -17.65
CA GLN A 1 2.79 2.31 -17.36
C GLN A 1 2.41 2.53 -15.89
N MET A 2 1.52 1.72 -15.30
CA MET A 2 1.08 1.89 -13.89
C MET A 2 2.21 1.81 -12.84
N LYS A 3 3.10 0.81 -12.93
CA LYS A 3 4.26 0.69 -12.02
C LYS A 3 5.16 1.95 -12.06
N ARG A 4 5.34 2.53 -13.25
CA ARG A 4 6.10 3.78 -13.43
C ARG A 4 5.44 4.94 -12.69
N ASN A 5 4.12 5.08 -12.77
CA ASN A 5 3.40 6.15 -12.08
C ASN A 5 3.56 6.05 -10.56
N VAL A 6 3.50 4.83 -10.00
CA VAL A 6 3.79 4.62 -8.58
C VAL A 6 5.23 5.02 -8.24
N ALA A 7 6.20 4.65 -9.07
CA ALA A 7 7.60 5.01 -8.88
C ALA A 7 7.85 6.54 -8.92
N LEU A 8 7.03 7.33 -9.62
CA LEU A 8 7.13 8.80 -9.64
C LEU A 8 6.96 9.43 -8.25
N THR A 9 6.29 8.74 -7.32
CA THR A 9 6.14 9.18 -5.93
C THR A 9 7.45 9.05 -5.12
N LYS A 10 8.49 8.45 -5.68
CA LYS A 10 9.82 8.26 -5.06
C LYS A 10 9.74 7.58 -3.67
N GLY A 11 8.78 6.68 -3.51
CA GLY A 11 8.57 5.90 -2.29
C GLY A 11 7.67 6.57 -1.24
N LEU A 12 7.04 7.71 -1.53
CA LEU A 12 6.13 8.38 -0.60
C LEU A 12 4.92 7.52 -0.19
N ILE A 13 4.50 6.58 -1.03
CA ILE A 13 3.42 5.64 -0.69
C ILE A 13 3.72 4.79 0.56
N PHE A 14 4.99 4.60 0.91
CA PHE A 14 5.43 3.82 2.06
C PHE A 14 5.44 4.63 3.36
N SER A 15 5.22 5.95 3.30
CA SER A 15 5.30 6.87 4.45
C SER A 15 4.43 6.44 5.63
N GLN A 16 3.19 6.03 5.38
CA GLN A 16 2.28 5.55 6.42
C GLN A 16 2.83 4.29 7.11
N ARG A 17 3.39 3.35 6.35
CA ARG A 17 3.95 2.10 6.89
C ARG A 17 5.14 2.39 7.81
N VAL A 18 6.02 3.29 7.40
CA VAL A 18 7.14 3.75 8.24
C VAL A 18 6.62 4.41 9.52
N MET A 19 5.61 5.28 9.41
CA MET A 19 5.02 5.95 10.58
C MET A 19 4.42 4.94 11.58
N LEU A 20 3.74 3.91 11.10
CA LEU A 20 3.16 2.87 11.96
C LEU A 20 4.24 2.08 12.69
N VAL A 21 5.29 1.65 11.99
CA VAL A 21 6.41 0.91 12.63
C VAL A 21 7.13 1.77 13.68
N LEU A 22 7.27 3.07 13.43
CA LEU A 22 7.81 3.99 14.42
C LEU A 22 6.93 4.07 15.67
N ILE A 23 5.60 4.09 15.52
CA ILE A 23 4.65 4.04 16.64
C ILE A 23 4.78 2.70 17.38
N ASP A 24 4.88 1.59 16.67
CA ASP A 24 5.05 0.25 17.26
C ASP A 24 6.36 0.14 18.06
N LYS A 25 7.39 0.91 17.68
CA LYS A 25 8.66 1.04 18.41
C LYS A 25 8.61 2.02 19.60
N GLY A 26 7.43 2.54 19.94
CA GLY A 26 7.20 3.32 21.16
C GLY A 26 7.19 4.84 20.96
N LEU A 27 7.25 5.35 19.73
CA LEU A 27 7.04 6.78 19.48
C LEU A 27 5.57 7.17 19.64
N SER A 28 5.34 8.37 20.15
CA SER A 28 4.01 8.96 20.06
C SER A 28 3.62 9.16 18.59
N ARG A 29 2.32 9.05 18.28
CA ARG A 29 1.80 9.27 16.92
C ARG A 29 2.22 10.62 16.34
N GLN A 30 2.22 11.67 17.16
CA GLN A 30 2.65 13.00 16.75
C GLN A 30 4.13 13.01 16.35
N LYS A 31 5.01 12.45 17.19
CA LYS A 31 6.45 12.43 16.91
C LYS A 31 6.76 11.57 15.67
N ALA A 32 6.12 10.40 15.54
CA ALA A 32 6.25 9.57 14.35
C ALA A 32 5.81 10.31 13.07
N TYR A 33 4.68 11.03 13.14
CA TYR A 33 4.20 11.87 12.04
C TYR A 33 5.19 12.96 11.67
N GLU A 34 5.71 13.72 12.64
CA GLU A 34 6.70 14.78 12.41
C GLU A 34 7.98 14.27 11.73
N LEU A 35 8.52 13.14 12.20
CA LEU A 35 9.73 12.51 11.64
C LEU A 35 9.53 12.04 10.19
N VAL A 36 8.40 11.42 9.89
CA VAL A 36 8.11 10.98 8.51
C VAL A 36 7.79 12.17 7.62
N GLN A 37 6.98 13.13 8.09
CA GLN A 37 6.55 14.30 7.33
C GLN A 37 7.76 15.16 6.92
N ARG A 38 8.71 15.44 7.81
CA ARG A 38 9.88 16.27 7.47
C ARG A 38 10.72 15.65 6.35
N ASN A 39 10.80 14.32 6.28
CA ASN A 39 11.51 13.62 5.20
C ASN A 39 10.68 13.54 3.93
N ALA A 40 9.37 13.31 4.04
CA ALA A 40 8.45 13.36 2.90
C ALA A 40 8.46 14.73 2.20
N MET A 41 8.50 15.83 2.96
CA MET A 41 8.58 17.18 2.40
C MET A 41 9.89 17.43 1.63
N LYS A 42 11.01 16.80 2.05
CA LYS A 42 12.28 16.86 1.31
C LYS A 42 12.21 16.09 -0.02
N VAL A 43 11.44 14.99 -0.09
CA VAL A 43 11.18 14.28 -1.36
C VAL A 43 10.43 15.18 -2.34
N TRP A 44 9.40 15.89 -1.86
CA TRP A 44 8.62 16.82 -2.70
C TRP A 44 9.46 17.95 -3.26
N LYS A 45 10.37 18.51 -2.45
CA LYS A 45 11.23 19.64 -2.84
C LYS A 45 12.45 19.24 -3.66
N GLY A 46 12.79 17.96 -3.74
CA GLY A 46 14.10 17.51 -4.23
C GLY A 46 14.05 16.26 -5.13
N ASN A 47 15.25 15.76 -5.45
CA ASN A 47 15.40 14.58 -6.29
C ASN A 47 15.86 13.31 -5.55
N LYS A 48 15.79 13.31 -4.23
CA LYS A 48 16.08 12.12 -3.41
C LYS A 48 14.81 11.31 -3.18
N ASN A 49 14.95 9.98 -3.06
CA ASN A 49 13.85 9.10 -2.69
C ASN A 49 13.66 9.07 -1.16
N LEU A 50 12.48 8.65 -0.71
CA LEU A 50 12.14 8.66 0.71
C LEU A 50 13.09 7.76 1.52
N ILE A 51 13.38 6.56 1.02
CA ILE A 51 14.21 5.58 1.74
C ILE A 51 15.62 6.12 2.04
N SER A 52 16.26 6.80 1.09
CA SER A 52 17.58 7.40 1.32
C SER A 52 17.52 8.52 2.34
N LEU A 53 16.46 9.33 2.34
CA LEU A 53 16.29 10.41 3.33
C LEU A 53 16.07 9.87 4.73
N LEU A 54 15.25 8.83 4.88
CA LEU A 54 15.02 8.16 6.16
C LEU A 54 16.30 7.50 6.70
N LYS A 55 17.09 6.84 5.83
CA LYS A 55 18.39 6.25 6.22
C LYS A 55 19.40 7.29 6.70
N SER A 56 19.34 8.51 6.17
CA SER A 56 20.24 9.61 6.55
C SER A 56 19.71 10.44 7.72
N ASP A 57 18.50 10.19 8.21
CA ASP A 57 17.91 10.90 9.33
C ASP A 57 18.34 10.21 10.63
N ALA A 58 19.17 10.87 11.43
CA ALA A 58 19.78 10.27 12.63
C ALA A 58 18.75 9.83 13.68
N GLU A 59 17.64 10.57 13.85
CA GLU A 59 16.60 10.20 14.80
C GLU A 59 15.85 8.94 14.34
N ILE A 60 15.63 8.81 13.03
CA ILE A 60 14.97 7.62 12.47
C ILE A 60 15.91 6.43 12.47
N ALA A 61 17.17 6.61 12.03
CA ALA A 61 18.16 5.55 11.97
C ALA A 61 18.52 4.97 13.34
N ALA A 62 18.42 5.77 14.41
CA ALA A 62 18.62 5.31 15.78
C ALA A 62 17.51 4.36 16.28
N ILE A 63 16.29 4.46 15.72
CA ILE A 63 15.11 3.70 16.17
C ILE A 63 14.79 2.56 15.20
N LEU A 64 14.91 2.84 13.91
CA LEU A 64 14.60 1.95 12.80
C LEU A 64 15.84 1.85 11.90
N PRO A 65 16.77 0.94 12.21
CA PRO A 65 18.02 0.81 11.48
C PRO A 65 17.78 0.32 10.04
N PRO A 66 18.75 0.49 9.13
CA PRO A 66 18.56 0.22 7.70
C PRO A 66 18.01 -1.17 7.37
N GLU A 67 18.43 -2.21 8.08
CA GLU A 67 17.99 -3.60 7.94
C GLU A 67 16.51 -3.79 8.22
N GLU A 68 15.93 -3.00 9.13
CA GLU A 68 14.49 -3.02 9.43
C GLU A 68 13.71 -2.06 8.54
N LEU A 69 14.34 -0.97 8.10
CA LEU A 69 13.72 0.03 7.23
C LEU A 69 13.53 -0.48 5.79
N LEU A 70 14.52 -1.19 5.24
CA LEU A 70 14.51 -1.65 3.84
C LEU A 70 13.27 -2.52 3.51
N PRO A 71 12.88 -3.53 4.32
CA PRO A 71 11.68 -4.33 4.08
C PRO A 71 10.36 -3.54 4.06
N LEU A 72 10.33 -2.33 4.65
CA LEU A 72 9.12 -1.49 4.63
C LEU A 72 8.81 -0.95 3.23
N PHE A 73 9.79 -0.96 2.33
CA PHE A 73 9.67 -0.47 0.95
C PHE A 73 9.33 -1.58 -0.07
N ASP A 74 8.83 -2.73 0.40
CA ASP A 74 8.33 -3.79 -0.47
C ASP A 74 6.85 -3.59 -0.85
N HIS A 75 6.57 -3.59 -2.16
CA HIS A 75 5.23 -3.51 -2.72
C HIS A 75 4.37 -4.74 -2.41
N GLN A 76 4.97 -5.93 -2.24
CA GLN A 76 4.24 -7.16 -1.94
C GLN A 76 3.40 -7.03 -0.67
N TYR A 77 3.83 -6.19 0.27
CA TYR A 77 3.05 -5.85 1.45
C TYR A 77 1.64 -5.39 1.08
N TYR A 78 1.47 -4.51 0.08
CA TYR A 78 0.15 -4.01 -0.31
C TYR A 78 -0.66 -5.00 -1.16
N LEU A 79 -0.01 -6.04 -1.69
CA LEU A 79 -0.63 -7.05 -2.56
C LEU A 79 -1.02 -8.33 -1.80
N ARG A 80 -0.64 -8.45 -0.52
CA ARG A 80 -0.76 -9.67 0.29
C ARG A 80 -2.16 -10.26 0.43
N TYR A 81 -3.21 -9.46 0.23
CA TYR A 81 -4.60 -9.91 0.35
C TYR A 81 -5.32 -10.05 -1.00
N ILE A 82 -4.60 -9.95 -2.13
CA ILE A 82 -5.23 -10.07 -3.46
C ILE A 82 -5.95 -11.41 -3.60
N ASP A 83 -5.29 -12.53 -3.27
CA ASP A 83 -5.89 -13.85 -3.44
C ASP A 83 -7.13 -14.04 -2.56
N GLU A 84 -7.07 -13.59 -1.29
CA GLU A 84 -8.21 -13.63 -0.37
C GLU A 84 -9.41 -12.82 -0.89
N ILE A 85 -9.17 -11.62 -1.43
CA ILE A 85 -10.22 -10.78 -2.00
C ILE A 85 -10.84 -11.46 -3.24
N PHE A 86 -10.02 -12.09 -4.09
CA PHE A 86 -10.51 -12.79 -5.28
C PHE A 86 -11.34 -14.02 -4.90
N GLU A 87 -10.94 -14.76 -3.87
CA GLU A 87 -11.69 -15.89 -3.33
C GLU A 87 -13.06 -15.48 -2.80
N ARG A 88 -13.11 -14.40 -1.99
CA ARG A 88 -14.37 -13.87 -1.45
C ARG A 88 -15.36 -13.41 -2.51
N LEU A 89 -14.86 -12.96 -3.67
CA LEU A 89 -15.69 -12.51 -4.78
C LEU A 89 -16.08 -13.64 -5.75
N GLY A 90 -15.64 -14.88 -5.50
CA GLY A 90 -15.92 -15.99 -6.42
C GLY A 90 -15.12 -15.92 -7.72
N LEU A 91 -14.01 -15.16 -7.76
CA LEU A 91 -13.22 -14.89 -8.96
C LEU A 91 -11.99 -15.80 -9.07
N THR A 92 -11.96 -16.91 -8.33
CA THR A 92 -10.94 -17.94 -8.53
C THR A 92 -11.22 -18.72 -9.83
N LYS A 93 -10.16 -19.26 -10.46
CA LYS A 93 -10.28 -20.04 -11.71
C LYS A 93 -11.28 -21.20 -11.61
N ALA A 94 -11.47 -21.75 -10.41
CA ALA A 94 -12.42 -22.82 -10.14
C ALA A 94 -13.87 -22.29 -10.04
N GLN A 95 -14.09 -21.16 -9.36
CA GLN A 95 -15.41 -20.56 -9.14
C GLN A 95 -15.96 -19.87 -10.41
N TRP A 96 -15.09 -19.27 -11.24
CA TRP A 96 -15.50 -18.66 -12.52
C TRP A 96 -16.08 -19.68 -13.50
N LYS A 97 -15.55 -20.91 -13.51
CA LYS A 97 -16.06 -22.01 -14.35
C LYS A 97 -17.37 -22.61 -13.84
N ALA A 98 -17.75 -22.32 -12.59
CA ALA A 98 -18.94 -22.87 -11.94
C ALA A 98 -20.15 -21.90 -11.97
N LYS A 99 -20.08 -20.77 -12.69
CA LYS A 99 -21.22 -19.84 -12.79
C LYS A 99 -22.36 -20.49 -13.60
N PRO A 100 -23.63 -20.41 -13.14
CA PRO A 100 -24.79 -20.96 -13.85
C PRO A 100 -25.04 -20.20 -15.18
N SER A 101 -25.76 -20.86 -16.10
CA SER A 101 -26.15 -20.32 -17.41
C SER A 101 -26.71 -18.89 -17.32
N ALA A 102 -26.49 -18.10 -18.38
CA ALA A 102 -27.06 -16.75 -18.53
C ALA A 102 -28.56 -16.71 -18.15
N PRO A 103 -29.03 -15.63 -17.51
CA PRO A 103 -30.46 -15.49 -17.19
C PRO A 103 -31.29 -15.59 -18.47
N GLN A 104 -32.41 -16.31 -18.40
CA GLN A 104 -33.29 -16.44 -19.56
C GLN A 104 -33.92 -15.08 -19.89
N PRO A 105 -34.11 -14.73 -21.17
CA PRO A 105 -34.58 -13.40 -21.59
C PRO A 105 -35.89 -12.93 -20.93
N ASP A 106 -36.71 -13.86 -20.44
CA ASP A 106 -38.03 -13.61 -19.83
C ASP A 106 -37.95 -12.99 -18.41
N GLU A 107 -36.81 -13.09 -17.72
CA GLU A 107 -36.63 -12.48 -16.38
C GLU A 107 -36.37 -10.97 -16.41
N LEU A 108 -36.03 -10.42 -17.58
CA LEU A 108 -35.66 -9.00 -17.75
C LEU A 108 -36.79 -8.12 -18.29
N ALA A 109 -37.95 -8.69 -18.62
CA ALA A 109 -39.09 -7.91 -19.06
C ALA A 109 -39.83 -7.30 -17.86
N PRO A 110 -40.10 -5.98 -17.84
CA PRO A 110 -40.96 -5.40 -16.81
C PRO A 110 -42.36 -6.03 -16.95
N ARG A 111 -42.79 -6.75 -15.91
CA ARG A 111 -44.14 -7.32 -15.86
C ARG A 111 -45.14 -6.17 -15.90
N SER A 112 -45.87 -6.08 -17.01
CA SER A 112 -46.97 -5.14 -17.17
C SER A 112 -48.08 -5.54 -16.20
N ILE A 113 -48.57 -4.59 -15.40
CA ILE A 113 -49.78 -4.73 -14.57
C ILE A 113 -51.00 -4.44 -15.43
#